data_AF-A0A0F3MUY6-F1
#
_entry.id   AF-A0A0F3MUY6-F1
#
_cell.length_a   1.000
_cell.length_b   1.000
_cell.length_c   1.000
_cell.angle_alpha   90.00
_cell.angle_beta   90.00
_cell.angle_gamma   90.00
#
_symmetry.space_group_name_H-M   'P 1'
#
loop_
_entity.id
_entity.type
_entity.pdbx_description
1 polymer ?
#
loop_
_entity_poly.entity_id
_entity_poly.type
_entity_poly.pdbx_seq_one_letter_code
_entity_poly.pdbx_strand_id
1 'polypeptide(L)'
;MTVTITKQELRLYFKEFLIKNQDKINSDLVKNSLINKISRLLKELKVKTVGLYYPLKYEINLLEITTLHPEIRFFLPKVIKNEIKYCPYHYNDQLALGAFKTYEPINNDCVIPELVITPGLAFSKDGYRLGYGKGHFDRYLNNN
;
A
#
# COMPACT_ATOMS: atom_id res chain seq x y z
N MET A 1 -27.35 17.40 -17.60
CA MET A 1 -26.24 16.59 -18.14
C MET A 1 -25.31 16.23 -17.01
N THR A 2 -25.34 14.98 -16.54
CA THR A 2 -24.33 14.48 -15.59
C THR A 2 -23.06 14.20 -16.38
N VAL A 3 -22.00 14.98 -16.15
CA VAL A 3 -20.68 14.69 -16.70
C VAL A 3 -20.18 13.40 -16.03
N THR A 4 -20.12 12.31 -16.79
CA THR A 4 -19.58 11.04 -16.29
C THR A 4 -18.06 11.07 -16.43
N ILE A 5 -17.37 11.44 -15.36
CA ILE A 5 -15.90 11.39 -15.32
C ILE A 5 -15.46 9.92 -15.32
N THR A 6 -14.59 9.56 -16.26
CA THR A 6 -14.00 8.23 -16.37
C THR A 6 -12.97 7.96 -15.26
N LYS A 7 -12.72 6.69 -14.94
CA LYS A 7 -11.63 6.32 -14.00
C LYS A 7 -10.27 6.85 -14.46
N GLN A 8 -10.06 6.99 -15.77
CA GLN A 8 -8.78 7.48 -16.29
C GLN A 8 -8.60 8.97 -16.02
N GLU A 9 -9.65 9.78 -16.22
CA GLU A 9 -9.64 11.20 -15.88
C GLU A 9 -9.45 11.41 -14.37
N LEU A 10 -10.14 10.63 -13.53
CA LEU A 10 -9.93 10.68 -12.08
C LEU A 10 -8.48 10.37 -11.70
N ARG A 11 -7.84 9.38 -12.34
CA ARG A 11 -6.43 9.07 -12.07
C ARG A 11 -5.51 10.23 -12.42
N LEU A 12 -5.76 10.92 -13.54
CA LEU A 12 -4.97 12.09 -13.92
C LEU A 12 -5.16 13.21 -12.90
N TYR A 13 -6.41 13.53 -12.58
CA TYR A 13 -6.77 14.53 -11.57
C TYR A 13 -6.08 14.28 -10.22
N PHE A 14 -6.20 13.06 -9.67
CA PHE A 14 -5.61 12.75 -8.37
C PHE A 14 -4.08 12.71 -8.42
N LYS A 15 -3.46 12.27 -9.51
CA LYS A 15 -1.99 12.37 -9.66
C LYS A 15 -1.54 13.83 -9.62
N GLU A 16 -2.21 14.72 -10.33
CA GLU A 16 -1.89 16.15 -10.30
C GLU A 16 -2.13 16.76 -8.91
N PHE A 17 -3.23 16.39 -8.25
CA PHE A 17 -3.53 16.81 -6.89
C PHE A 17 -2.42 16.37 -5.92
N LEU A 18 -1.99 15.11 -5.99
CA LEU A 18 -0.95 14.55 -5.12
C LEU A 18 0.41 15.22 -5.38
N ILE A 19 0.74 15.53 -6.65
CA ILE A 19 1.97 16.28 -7.00
C ILE A 19 1.93 17.68 -6.37
N LYS A 20 0.82 18.41 -6.54
CA LYS A 20 0.68 19.78 -6.00
C LYS A 20 0.70 19.84 -4.47
N ASN A 21 0.38 18.74 -3.80
CA ASN A 21 0.28 18.65 -2.35
C ASN A 21 1.33 17.73 -1.72
N GLN A 22 2.38 17.34 -2.46
CA GLN A 22 3.30 16.28 -2.07
C GLN A 22 3.99 16.58 -0.72
N ASP A 23 4.46 17.81 -0.52
CA ASP A 23 5.15 18.21 0.72
C ASP A 23 4.22 18.13 1.94
N LYS A 24 2.96 18.54 1.77
CA LYS A 24 1.97 18.48 2.84
C LYS A 24 1.62 17.04 3.18
N ILE A 25 1.40 16.20 2.17
CA ILE A 25 1.02 14.78 2.33
C ILE A 25 2.14 13.99 2.99
N ASN A 26 3.39 14.26 2.61
CA ASN A 26 4.57 13.59 3.15
C ASN A 26 5.16 14.31 4.38
N SER A 27 4.49 15.33 4.91
CA SER A 27 4.92 15.96 6.15
C SER A 27 4.91 14.96 7.30
N ASP A 28 5.86 15.09 8.22
CA ASP A 28 5.94 14.23 9.40
C ASP A 28 4.65 14.24 10.22
N LEU A 29 3.93 15.37 10.25
CA LEU A 29 2.64 15.48 10.93
C LEU A 29 1.59 14.52 10.35
N VAL A 30 1.45 14.48 9.02
CA VAL A 30 0.50 13.59 8.34
C VAL A 30 0.95 12.14 8.45
N LYS A 31 2.24 11.87 8.21
CA LYS A 31 2.83 10.53 8.31
C LYS A 31 2.64 9.95 9.71
N ASN A 32 3.00 10.69 10.75
CA ASN A 32 2.90 10.25 12.14
C ASN A 32 1.43 10.09 12.58
N SER A 33 0.53 10.97 12.13
CA SER A 33 -0.90 10.80 12.39
C SER A 33 -1.45 9.50 11.79
N LEU A 34 -1.05 9.17 10.55
CA LEU A 34 -1.46 7.94 9.89
C LEU A 34 -0.87 6.70 10.57
N ILE A 35 0.45 6.71 10.86
CA ILE A 35 1.13 5.63 11.59
C ILE A 35 0.43 5.37 12.94
N ASN A 36 0.15 6.41 13.73
CA ASN A 36 -0.53 6.25 15.01
C ASN A 36 -1.92 5.62 14.88
N LYS A 37 -2.69 6.00 13.85
CA LYS A 37 -4.00 5.38 13.58
C LYS A 37 -3.86 3.91 13.20
N ILE A 38 -2.90 3.59 12.33
CA ILE A 38 -2.64 2.19 11.93
C ILE A 38 -2.19 1.38 13.15
N SER A 39 -1.23 1.87 13.95
CA SER A 39 -0.76 1.21 15.17
C SER A 39 -1.89 0.90 16.15
N ARG A 40 -2.85 1.82 16.30
CA ARG A 40 -4.05 1.58 17.12
C ARG A 40 -4.90 0.45 16.53
N LEU A 41 -5.16 0.50 15.22
CA LEU A 41 -5.95 -0.53 14.53
C LEU A 41 -5.29 -1.91 14.64
N LEU A 42 -3.96 -2.00 14.46
CA LEU A 42 -3.22 -3.25 14.59
C LEU A 42 -3.39 -3.88 15.98
N LYS A 43 -3.34 -3.06 17.03
CA LYS A 43 -3.57 -3.50 18.42
C LYS A 43 -5.01 -3.96 18.66
N GLU A 44 -5.99 -3.22 18.13
CA GLU A 44 -7.41 -3.55 18.27
C GLU A 44 -7.76 -4.86 17.56
N LEU A 45 -7.22 -5.08 16.36
CA LEU A 45 -7.45 -6.29 15.56
C LEU A 45 -6.64 -7.52 16.03
N LYS A 46 -5.59 -7.31 16.84
CA LYS A 46 -4.69 -8.37 17.35
C LYS A 46 -4.08 -9.24 16.23
N VAL A 47 -3.78 -8.63 15.09
CA VAL A 47 -3.17 -9.31 13.93
C VAL A 47 -1.69 -9.58 14.17
N LYS A 48 -1.21 -10.70 13.63
CA LYS A 48 0.19 -11.17 13.69
C LYS A 48 0.89 -11.05 12.34
N THR A 49 0.15 -10.94 11.25
CA THR A 49 0.72 -10.82 9.89
C THR A 49 0.05 -9.68 9.12
N VAL A 50 0.87 -8.76 8.60
CA VAL A 50 0.39 -7.58 7.88
C VAL A 50 1.10 -7.44 6.54
N GLY A 51 0.31 -7.40 5.47
CA GLY A 51 0.77 -7.01 4.14
C GLY A 51 0.77 -5.50 4.00
N LEU A 52 1.92 -4.91 3.67
CA LEU A 52 2.05 -3.49 3.35
C LEU A 52 2.07 -3.26 1.83
N TYR A 53 2.40 -2.06 1.41
CA TYR A 53 2.86 -1.77 0.06
C TYR A 53 4.26 -1.17 0.13
N TYR A 54 5.04 -1.34 -0.94
CA TYR A 54 6.22 -0.52 -1.12
C TYR A 54 5.79 0.84 -1.68
N PRO A 55 6.16 1.97 -1.06
CA PRO A 55 5.64 3.27 -1.45
C PRO A 55 6.00 3.62 -2.89
N LEU A 56 4.99 3.93 -3.69
CA LEU A 56 5.14 4.54 -5.01
C LEU A 56 5.38 6.04 -4.87
N LYS A 57 5.67 6.72 -5.99
CA LYS A 57 5.95 8.16 -6.06
C LYS A 57 4.97 9.06 -5.27
N TYR A 58 3.69 8.68 -5.20
CA TYR A 58 2.64 9.50 -4.58
C TYR A 58 2.09 8.91 -3.27
N GLU A 59 2.71 7.85 -2.77
CA GLU A 59 2.25 7.14 -1.58
C GLU A 59 3.03 7.58 -0.35
N ILE A 60 2.37 7.59 0.80
CA ILE A 60 3.05 7.81 2.08
C ILE A 60 3.93 6.59 2.37
N ASN A 61 5.19 6.82 2.74
CA ASN A 61 6.07 5.75 3.17
C ASN A 61 5.68 5.27 4.58
N LEU A 62 5.15 4.05 4.66
CA LEU A 62 4.73 3.40 5.92
C LEU A 62 5.73 2.36 6.42
N LEU A 63 6.88 2.16 5.76
CA LEU A 63 7.82 1.07 6.10
C LEU A 63 8.36 1.18 7.53
N GLU A 64 8.43 2.38 8.10
CA GLU A 64 8.82 2.61 9.51
C GLU A 64 7.88 1.92 10.51
N ILE A 65 6.63 1.61 10.15
CA ILE A 65 5.71 0.90 11.07
C ILE A 65 6.23 -0.49 11.46
N THR A 66 7.08 -1.07 10.62
CA THR A 66 7.68 -2.39 10.84
C THR A 66 8.63 -2.41 12.04
N THR A 67 9.29 -1.28 12.37
CA THR A 67 10.18 -1.18 13.54
C THR A 67 9.42 -0.87 14.81
N LEU A 68 8.23 -0.28 14.70
CA LEU A 68 7.36 0.08 15.84
C LEU A 68 6.57 -1.11 16.39
N HIS A 69 6.46 -2.18 15.62
CA HIS A 69 5.68 -3.38 15.93
C HIS A 69 6.48 -4.66 15.72
N PRO A 70 7.57 -4.89 16.49
CA PRO A 70 8.40 -6.08 16.34
C PRO A 70 7.66 -7.40 16.61
N GLU A 71 6.50 -7.34 17.27
CA GLU A 71 5.61 -8.48 17.51
C GLU A 71 4.82 -8.93 16.27
N ILE A 72 4.76 -8.09 15.22
CA ILE A 72 4.01 -8.34 13.98
C ILE A 72 4.99 -8.67 12.86
N ARG A 73 4.68 -9.71 12.08
CA ARG A 73 5.42 -10.01 10.85
C ARG A 73 4.87 -9.20 9.69
N PHE A 74 5.72 -8.43 9.04
CA PHE A 74 5.35 -7.61 7.89
C PHE A 74 5.79 -8.23 6.57
N PHE A 75 4.99 -7.96 5.53
CA PHE A 75 5.18 -8.51 4.20
C PHE A 75 5.03 -7.42 3.16
N LEU A 76 5.82 -7.48 2.09
CA LEU A 76 5.66 -6.62 0.91
C LEU A 76 5.16 -7.42 -0.28
N PRO A 77 4.43 -6.78 -1.21
CA PRO A 77 3.93 -7.43 -2.39
C PRO A 77 5.09 -7.73 -3.35
N LYS A 78 5.09 -8.93 -3.90
CA LYS A 78 5.95 -9.41 -4.97
C LYS A 78 5.07 -9.93 -6.09
N VAL A 79 5.44 -9.70 -7.34
CA VAL A 79 4.67 -10.26 -8.45
C VAL A 79 5.29 -11.57 -8.93
N ILE A 80 4.52 -12.65 -8.78
CA ILE A 80 4.87 -13.99 -9.23
C ILE A 80 3.78 -14.45 -10.19
N LYS A 81 4.13 -14.76 -11.44
CA LYS A 81 3.17 -15.19 -12.48
C LYS A 81 1.97 -14.25 -12.63
N ASN A 82 2.21 -12.93 -12.58
CA ASN A 82 1.20 -11.86 -12.70
C ASN A 82 0.20 -11.74 -11.52
N GLU A 83 0.47 -12.43 -10.42
CA GLU A 83 -0.28 -12.33 -9.16
C GLU A 83 0.55 -11.66 -8.07
N ILE A 84 -0.10 -10.90 -7.18
CA ILE A 84 0.54 -10.42 -5.94
C ILE A 84 0.68 -11.62 -5.00
N LYS A 85 1.88 -11.81 -4.47
CA LYS A 85 2.18 -12.66 -3.33
C LYS A 85 2.85 -11.80 -2.26
N TYR A 86 2.56 -12.05 -0.99
CA TYR A 86 3.11 -11.27 0.12
C TYR A 86 4.29 -11.99 0.74
N CYS A 87 5.50 -11.46 0.56
CA CYS A 87 6.72 -12.12 1.00
C CYS A 87 7.36 -11.31 2.15
N PRO A 88 8.07 -11.98 3.09
CA PRO A 88 8.57 -11.35 4.31
C PRO A 88 9.41 -10.11 4.03
N TYR A 89 9.26 -9.12 4.91
CA TYR A 89 10.05 -7.90 4.87
C TYR A 89 10.35 -7.41 6.29
N HIS A 90 11.62 -7.11 6.53
CA HIS A 90 12.10 -6.35 7.68
C HIS A 90 12.62 -4.99 7.22
N TYR A 91 12.61 -4.02 8.13
CA TYR A 91 13.07 -2.67 7.84
C TYR A 91 14.50 -2.67 7.26
N ASN A 92 14.70 -1.95 6.16
CA ASN A 92 15.95 -1.89 5.39
C ASN A 92 16.44 -3.21 4.76
N ASP A 93 15.58 -4.23 4.65
CA ASP A 93 15.91 -5.41 3.83
C ASP A 93 16.29 -4.99 2.40
N GLN A 94 17.23 -5.74 1.81
CA GLN A 94 17.57 -5.58 0.40
C GLN A 94 16.36 -5.98 -0.47
N LEU A 95 16.02 -5.11 -1.42
CA LEU A 95 14.92 -5.32 -2.35
C LEU A 95 15.43 -5.31 -3.78
N ALA A 96 14.76 -6.07 -4.64
CA ALA A 96 15.04 -6.08 -6.08
C ALA A 96 14.01 -5.22 -6.83
N LEU A 97 14.44 -4.62 -7.94
CA LEU A 97 13.50 -3.95 -8.83
C LEU A 97 12.61 -5.00 -9.51
N GLY A 98 11.31 -4.93 -9.22
CA GLY A 98 10.29 -5.82 -9.72
C GLY A 98 9.61 -5.36 -11.02
N ALA A 99 8.65 -6.16 -11.47
CA ALA A 99 7.99 -6.02 -12.76
C ALA A 99 7.22 -4.69 -12.94
N PHE A 100 6.85 -4.01 -11.84
CA PHE A 100 6.03 -2.80 -11.86
C PHE A 100 6.78 -1.53 -11.50
N LYS A 101 8.11 -1.51 -11.67
CA LYS A 101 8.97 -0.41 -11.23
C LYS A 101 8.83 -0.13 -9.73
N THR A 102 8.59 -1.19 -8.99
CA THR A 102 8.48 -1.22 -7.53
C THR A 102 9.58 -2.11 -6.98
N TYR A 103 10.02 -1.82 -5.76
CA TYR A 103 10.94 -2.70 -5.07
C TYR A 103 10.16 -3.84 -4.40
N GLU A 104 10.63 -5.06 -4.62
CA GLU A 104 9.98 -6.30 -4.15
C GLU A 104 10.98 -7.11 -3.30
N PRO A 105 10.51 -7.88 -2.30
CA PRO A 105 11.37 -8.77 -1.54
C PRO A 105 12.10 -9.78 -2.44
N ILE A 106 13.36 -10.05 -2.11
CA ILE A 106 14.15 -11.09 -2.80
C ILE A 106 13.63 -12.48 -2.42
N ASN A 107 13.18 -12.64 -1.17
CA ASN A 107 12.60 -13.87 -0.61
C ASN A 107 11.32 -14.32 -1.37
N ASN A 108 11.01 -15.63 -1.31
CA ASN A 108 9.86 -16.26 -1.97
C ASN A 108 8.92 -17.05 -1.02
N ASP A 109 9.13 -16.97 0.29
CA ASP A 109 8.35 -17.61 1.36
C ASP A 109 7.07 -16.82 1.63
N CYS A 110 6.25 -16.69 0.60
CA CYS A 110 5.11 -15.80 0.61
C CYS A 110 3.89 -16.44 1.29
N VAL A 111 3.10 -15.62 1.97
CA VAL A 111 1.90 -16.03 2.74
C VAL A 111 0.69 -15.18 2.34
N ILE A 112 -0.48 -15.52 2.89
CA ILE A 112 -1.66 -14.66 2.90
C ILE A 112 -1.68 -13.95 4.27
N PRO A 113 -1.45 -12.63 4.34
CA PRO A 113 -1.52 -11.89 5.60
C PRO A 113 -2.95 -11.77 6.12
N GLU A 114 -3.11 -11.69 7.44
CA GLU A 114 -4.40 -11.47 8.11
C GLU A 114 -4.99 -10.08 7.82
N LEU A 115 -4.12 -9.09 7.59
CA LEU A 115 -4.49 -7.72 7.24
C LEU A 115 -3.63 -7.23 6.08
N VAL A 116 -4.24 -6.54 5.12
CA VAL A 116 -3.51 -5.90 4.03
C VAL A 116 -3.82 -4.40 3.96
N ILE A 117 -2.77 -3.59 4.06
CA ILE A 117 -2.80 -2.16 3.81
C ILE A 117 -2.52 -1.94 2.33
N THR A 118 -3.52 -1.43 1.61
CA THR A 118 -3.45 -1.29 0.15
C THR A 118 -3.14 0.15 -0.28
N PRO A 119 -2.35 0.34 -1.35
CA PRO A 119 -2.05 1.65 -1.92
C PRO A 119 -3.21 2.13 -2.81
N GLY A 120 -3.28 3.44 -3.07
CA GLY A 120 -4.32 4.03 -3.91
C GLY A 120 -4.16 5.54 -4.10
N LEU A 121 -4.61 6.03 -5.26
CA LEU A 121 -4.62 7.46 -5.57
C LEU A 121 -5.72 8.21 -4.83
N ALA A 122 -6.84 7.53 -4.55
CA ALA A 122 -7.98 8.09 -3.85
C ALA A 122 -8.86 6.98 -3.26
N PHE A 123 -9.57 7.33 -2.19
CA PHE A 123 -10.53 6.48 -1.51
C PHE A 123 -11.81 7.28 -1.24
N SER A 124 -12.98 6.67 -1.43
CA SER A 124 -14.26 7.26 -1.02
C SER A 124 -14.64 6.84 0.41
N LYS A 125 -15.60 7.54 1.00
CA LYS A 125 -16.17 7.17 2.32
C LYS A 125 -16.88 5.82 2.30
N ASP A 126 -17.38 5.40 1.14
CA ASP A 126 -18.05 4.12 0.94
C ASP A 126 -17.07 2.95 0.69
N GLY A 127 -15.76 3.21 0.80
CA GLY A 127 -14.72 2.19 0.62
C GLY A 127 -14.30 1.93 -0.83
N TYR A 128 -14.76 2.73 -1.80
CA TYR A 128 -14.26 2.62 -3.17
C TYR A 128 -12.82 3.11 -3.26
N ARG A 129 -11.97 2.34 -3.95
CA ARG A 129 -10.55 2.64 -4.16
C ARG A 129 -10.26 2.94 -5.63
N LEU A 130 -9.54 4.04 -5.88
CA LEU A 130 -8.97 4.34 -7.19
C LEU A 130 -7.49 3.94 -7.23
N GLY A 131 -7.20 2.78 -7.79
CA GLY A 131 -5.81 2.34 -8.02
C GLY A 131 -5.18 2.90 -9.32
N TYR A 132 -3.93 2.50 -9.57
CA TYR A 132 -3.12 2.95 -10.71
C TYR A 132 -3.54 2.38 -12.08
N GLY A 133 -4.47 1.42 -12.12
CA GLY A 133 -5.14 0.99 -13.35
C GLY A 133 -4.84 -0.43 -13.84
N LYS A 134 -3.90 -1.15 -13.23
CA LYS A 134 -3.57 -2.54 -13.61
C LYS A 134 -4.37 -3.62 -12.86
N GLY A 135 -5.14 -3.24 -11.84
CA GLY A 135 -6.05 -4.13 -11.10
C GLY A 135 -5.36 -5.25 -10.30
N HIS A 136 -4.06 -5.14 -9.98
CA HIS A 136 -3.35 -6.20 -9.24
C HIS A 136 -3.95 -6.44 -7.85
N PHE A 137 -4.18 -5.37 -7.08
CA PHE A 137 -4.80 -5.45 -5.76
C PHE A 137 -6.26 -5.93 -5.83
N ASP A 138 -7.01 -5.53 -6.86
CA ASP A 138 -8.39 -5.99 -7.03
C ASP A 138 -8.43 -7.51 -7.27
N ARG A 139 -7.51 -8.04 -8.10
CA ARG A 139 -7.35 -9.49 -8.29
C ARG A 139 -6.90 -10.20 -7.02
N TYR A 140 -5.97 -9.61 -6.27
CA TYR A 140 -5.48 -10.19 -5.01
C TYR A 140 -6.62 -10.33 -3.98
N LEU A 141 -7.38 -9.25 -3.75
CA LEU A 141 -8.47 -9.21 -2.78
C LEU A 141 -9.69 -10.07 -3.16
N ASN A 142 -9.88 -10.33 -4.46
CA ASN A 142 -10.94 -11.25 -4.90
C ASN A 142 -10.58 -12.73 -4.67
N ASN A 143 -9.28 -13.04 -4.54
CA ASN A 143 -8.78 -14.41 -4.49
C ASN A 143 -8.31 -14.85 -3.09
N ASN A 144 -8.32 -13.96 -2.09
CA ASN A 144 -7.86 -14.20 -0.72
C ASN A 144 -8.72 -13.40 0.24
#